data_AF-A0A1V2ZF73-F1
#
_entry.id   AF-A0A1V2ZF73-F1
#
_cell.length_a   1.000
_cell.length_b   1.000
_cell.length_c   1.000
_cell.angle_alpha   90.00
_cell.angle_beta   90.00
_cell.angle_gamma   90.00
#
_symmetry.space_group_name_H-M   'P 1'
#
loop_
_entity.id
_entity.type
_entity.pdbx_description
1 polymer ?
#
loop_
_entity_poly.entity_id
_entity_poly.type
_entity_poly.pdbx_seq_one_letter_code
_entity_poly.pdbx_strand_id
1 'polypeptide(L)'
;MEHIELATRLHDLGRGVLSDAVTRAVNRGDLTVAPLPVRSATRVHVGRGRRSVDATVETAGVNAWLLDDDTAVALARGGILLRDPADGVFSAPTIARLAEAREAAALLGYLADADELIAAVLGPRPDATS
;
A
#
# COMPACT_ATOMS: atom_id res chain seq x y z
N MET A 1 -14.74 -7.99 14.50
CA MET A 1 -14.35 -7.31 13.25
C MET A 1 -14.12 -8.39 12.23
N GLU A 2 -14.86 -8.36 11.12
CA GLU A 2 -14.73 -9.35 10.08
C GLU A 2 -13.42 -9.17 9.32
N HIS A 3 -12.87 -10.25 8.79
CA HIS A 3 -11.56 -10.26 8.14
C HIS A 3 -11.46 -9.25 6.98
N ILE A 4 -12.54 -9.14 6.21
CA ILE A 4 -12.67 -8.21 5.09
C ILE A 4 -12.70 -6.74 5.56
N GLU A 5 -13.22 -6.45 6.75
CA GLU A 5 -13.25 -5.11 7.33
C GLU A 5 -11.84 -4.65 7.67
N LEU A 6 -11.01 -5.54 8.24
CA LEU A 6 -9.60 -5.27 8.53
C LEU A 6 -8.83 -4.93 7.25
N ALA A 7 -8.99 -5.76 6.21
CA ALA A 7 -8.34 -5.53 4.92
C ALA A 7 -8.83 -4.23 4.27
N THR A 8 -10.12 -3.92 4.36
CA THR A 8 -10.70 -2.67 3.86
C THR A 8 -10.07 -1.46 4.56
N ARG A 9 -10.03 -1.48 5.89
CA ARG A 9 -9.45 -0.39 6.68
C ARG A 9 -7.98 -0.16 6.34
N LEU A 10 -7.20 -1.24 6.25
CA LEU A 10 -5.77 -1.14 5.91
C LEU A 10 -5.57 -0.61 4.48
N HIS A 11 -6.35 -1.10 3.53
CA HIS A 11 -6.32 -0.65 2.14
C HIS A 11 -6.65 0.86 2.03
N ASP A 12 -7.66 1.33 2.75
CA ASP A 12 -8.07 2.74 2.74
C ASP A 12 -7.05 3.65 3.44
N LEU A 13 -6.48 3.21 4.58
CA LEU A 13 -5.38 3.93 5.23
C LEU A 13 -4.18 4.02 4.29
N GLY A 14 -3.78 2.90 3.70
CA GLY A 14 -2.68 2.78 2.76
C GLY A 14 -2.81 3.76 1.60
N ARG A 15 -4.00 3.89 1.00
CA ARG A 15 -4.26 4.83 -0.11
C ARG A 15 -4.36 6.29 0.32
N GLY A 16 -4.65 6.55 1.58
CA GLY A 16 -4.84 7.88 2.15
C GLY A 16 -3.71 8.28 3.08
N VAL A 17 -4.07 8.44 4.35
CA VAL A 17 -3.22 9.08 5.36
C VAL A 17 -1.92 8.34 5.66
N LEU A 18 -1.88 7.01 5.49
CA LEU A 18 -0.68 6.23 5.79
C LEU A 18 0.42 6.53 4.78
N SER A 19 0.08 6.59 3.48
CA SER A 19 1.05 6.98 2.45
C SER A 19 1.63 8.37 2.70
N ASP A 20 0.82 9.34 3.14
CA ASP A 20 1.29 10.68 3.50
C ASP A 20 2.21 10.64 4.73
N ALA A 21 1.81 9.92 5.79
CA ALA A 21 2.64 9.76 7.00
C ALA A 21 3.99 9.11 6.68
N VAL A 22 4.01 8.02 5.92
CA VAL A 22 5.23 7.36 5.45
C VAL A 22 6.11 8.32 4.65
N THR A 23 5.51 9.07 3.71
CA THR A 23 6.26 10.04 2.88
C THR A 23 6.93 11.12 3.74
N ARG A 24 6.21 11.66 4.73
CA ARG A 24 6.76 12.67 5.64
C ARG A 24 7.85 12.09 6.55
N ALA A 25 7.63 10.89 7.11
CA ALA A 25 8.62 10.22 7.95
C ALA A 25 9.94 9.99 7.19
N VAL A 26 9.85 9.54 5.94
CA VAL A 26 11.02 9.36 5.07
C VAL A 26 11.71 10.68 4.77
N ASN A 27 10.96 11.74 4.45
CA ASN A 27 11.53 13.06 4.19
C ASN A 27 12.20 13.68 5.44
N ARG A 28 11.78 13.30 6.65
CA ARG A 28 12.43 13.70 7.92
C ARG A 28 13.64 12.83 8.27
N GLY A 29 13.80 11.68 7.61
CA GLY A 29 14.85 10.70 7.93
C GLY A 29 14.49 9.75 9.08
N ASP A 30 13.22 9.73 9.52
CA ASP A 30 12.74 8.89 10.62
C ASP A 30 12.47 7.44 10.17
N LEU A 31 12.29 7.24 8.87
CA LEU A 31 11.89 5.96 8.28
C LEU A 31 12.77 5.64 7.07
N THR A 32 13.12 4.37 6.92
CA THR A 32 13.81 3.86 5.74
C THR A 32 12.84 3.16 4.80
N VAL A 33 13.16 3.16 3.51
CA VAL A 33 12.36 2.54 2.45
C VAL A 33 13.23 1.64 1.61
N ALA A 34 12.60 0.59 1.07
CA ALA A 34 13.21 -0.31 0.13
C ALA A 34 12.76 0.04 -1.30
N PRO A 35 13.68 0.06 -2.28
CA PRO A 35 13.31 0.10 -3.69
C PRO A 35 12.76 -1.27 -4.11
N LEU A 36 11.49 -1.34 -4.49
CA LEU A 36 10.81 -2.58 -4.88
C LEU A 36 10.44 -2.59 -6.38
N PRO A 37 10.42 -3.77 -7.03
CA PRO A 37 9.80 -3.93 -8.34
C PRO A 37 8.28 -3.96 -8.18
N VAL A 38 7.57 -3.05 -8.88
CA VAL A 38 6.11 -2.93 -8.79
C VAL A 38 5.44 -3.05 -10.15
N ARG A 39 4.45 -3.93 -10.21
CA ARG A 39 3.56 -4.15 -11.35
C ARG A 39 2.31 -3.29 -11.19
N SER A 40 2.00 -2.50 -12.21
CA SER A 40 0.82 -1.65 -12.27
C SER A 40 0.03 -1.90 -13.54
N ALA A 41 -1.30 -1.87 -13.43
CA ALA A 41 -2.17 -1.84 -14.60
C ALA A 41 -2.25 -0.41 -15.13
N THR A 42 -2.03 -0.23 -16.42
CA THR A 42 -2.17 1.05 -17.12
C THR A 42 -3.02 0.86 -18.37
N ARG A 43 -3.68 1.92 -18.83
CA ARG A 43 -4.36 1.93 -20.12
C ARG A 43 -3.45 2.58 -21.15
N VAL A 44 -3.15 1.86 -22.22
CA VAL A 44 -2.37 2.38 -23.34
C VAL A 44 -3.30 2.58 -24.52
N HIS A 45 -3.19 3.73 -25.18
CA HIS A 45 -3.95 4.02 -26.39
C HIS A 45 -3.21 3.49 -27.62
N VAL A 46 -3.87 2.64 -28.41
CA VAL A 46 -3.32 2.02 -29.62
C VAL A 46 -4.02 2.58 -30.86
N GLY A 47 -3.23 3.01 -31.86
CA GLY A 47 -3.70 3.79 -33.03
C GLY A 47 -3.84 5.28 -32.72
N ARG A 48 -4.40 6.09 -33.64
CA ARG A 48 -4.74 7.53 -33.43
C ARG A 48 -5.83 7.71 -32.34
N GLY A 49 -5.62 7.20 -31.13
CA GLY A 49 -6.50 7.36 -29.97
C GLY A 49 -7.83 6.58 -30.02
N ARG A 50 -8.08 5.74 -31.04
CA ARG A 50 -9.39 5.09 -31.22
C ARG A 50 -9.62 3.83 -30.38
N ARG A 51 -8.59 3.24 -29.77
CA ARG A 51 -8.71 2.06 -28.90
C ARG A 51 -7.81 2.20 -27.69
N SER A 52 -8.32 1.88 -26.51
CA SER A 52 -7.54 1.70 -25.29
C SER A 52 -7.42 0.22 -24.98
N VAL A 53 -6.22 -0.24 -24.66
CA VAL A 53 -5.95 -1.61 -24.24
C VAL A 53 -5.31 -1.55 -22.85
N ASP A 54 -5.76 -2.44 -21.97
CA ASP A 54 -5.11 -2.61 -20.66
C ASP A 54 -3.74 -3.25 -20.87
N ALA A 55 -2.72 -2.63 -20.30
CA ALA A 55 -1.36 -3.12 -20.30
C ALA A 55 -0.85 -3.20 -18.86
N THR A 56 0.12 -4.08 -18.65
CA THR A 56 0.80 -4.22 -17.38
C THR A 56 2.20 -3.64 -17.52
N VAL A 57 2.57 -2.71 -16.64
CA VAL A 57 3.91 -2.11 -16.60
C VAL A 57 4.57 -2.49 -15.30
N GLU A 58 5.78 -3.01 -15.41
CA GLU A 58 6.67 -3.23 -14.28
C GLU A 58 7.60 -2.02 -14.14
N THR A 59 7.65 -1.46 -12.93
CA THR A 59 8.48 -0.32 -12.57
C THR A 59 9.47 -0.78 -11.52
N ALA A 60 10.75 -0.74 -11.85
CA ALA A 60 11.82 -1.03 -10.89
C ALA A 60 12.09 0.20 -10.00
N GLY A 61 12.47 -0.05 -8.75
CA GLY A 61 12.94 1.01 -7.84
C GLY A 61 11.84 1.87 -7.22
N VAL A 62 10.61 1.35 -7.10
CA VAL A 62 9.55 2.06 -6.39
C VAL A 62 9.84 2.01 -4.90
N ASN A 63 10.09 3.17 -4.30
CA ASN A 63 10.32 3.29 -2.87
C ASN A 63 9.06 2.90 -2.09
N ALA A 64 9.18 1.93 -1.21
CA ALA A 64 8.12 1.45 -0.35
C ALA A 64 8.61 1.18 1.06
N TRP A 65 7.72 1.38 2.03
CA TRP A 65 7.92 0.95 3.40
C TRP A 65 7.40 -0.47 3.58
N LEU A 66 8.24 -1.38 4.06
CA LEU A 66 7.86 -2.78 4.29
C LEU A 66 7.15 -2.90 5.64
N LEU A 67 5.95 -3.50 5.63
CA LEU A 67 5.26 -3.96 6.83
C LEU A 67 5.77 -5.37 7.22
N ASP A 68 6.02 -6.19 6.21
CA ASP A 68 6.77 -7.45 6.29
C ASP A 68 7.47 -7.73 4.95
N ASP A 69 8.04 -8.93 4.78
CA ASP A 69 8.78 -9.32 3.57
C ASP A 69 7.93 -9.34 2.28
N ASP A 70 6.60 -9.43 2.41
CA ASP A 70 5.68 -9.70 1.32
C ASP A 70 4.55 -8.64 1.24
N THR A 71 4.53 -7.64 2.12
CA THR A 71 3.55 -6.55 2.21
C THR A 71 4.23 -5.21 2.42
N ALA A 72 3.86 -4.23 1.60
CA ALA A 72 4.49 -2.91 1.63
C ALA A 72 3.49 -1.77 1.41
N VAL A 73 3.92 -0.54 1.72
CA VAL A 73 3.22 0.72 1.43
C VAL A 73 4.10 1.56 0.51
N ALA A 74 3.67 1.85 -0.72
CA ALA A 74 4.50 2.60 -1.68
C ALA A 74 4.33 4.13 -1.59
N LEU A 75 5.43 4.88 -1.71
CA LEU A 75 5.51 6.32 -1.38
C LEU A 75 5.00 7.30 -2.45
N ALA A 76 4.47 6.84 -3.58
CA ALA A 76 4.06 7.74 -4.67
C ALA A 76 2.80 7.22 -5.38
N ARG A 77 1.68 7.12 -4.63
CA ARG A 77 0.37 6.53 -5.00
C ARG A 77 0.18 5.06 -4.62
N GLY A 78 1.00 4.53 -3.71
CA GLY A 78 1.24 3.10 -3.61
C GLY A 78 0.11 2.26 -3.05
N GLY A 79 -0.65 2.80 -2.10
CA GLY A 79 -1.55 1.96 -1.33
C GLY A 79 -0.78 0.78 -0.71
N ILE A 80 -1.53 -0.25 -0.34
CA ILE A 80 -0.94 -1.53 0.04
C ILE A 80 -0.45 -2.24 -1.22
N LEU A 81 0.72 -2.87 -1.11
CA LEU A 81 1.30 -3.74 -2.12
C LEU A 81 1.45 -5.14 -1.53
N LEU A 82 1.19 -6.17 -2.34
CA LEU A 82 1.51 -7.56 -2.03
C LEU A 82 2.52 -8.09 -3.04
N ARG A 83 3.49 -8.84 -2.53
CA ARG A 83 4.46 -9.56 -3.33
C ARG A 83 3.81 -10.79 -3.96
N ASP A 84 3.97 -10.96 -5.26
CA ASP A 84 3.59 -12.20 -5.93
C ASP A 84 4.64 -13.29 -5.61
N PRO A 85 4.26 -14.43 -5.04
CA PRO A 85 5.20 -15.50 -4.70
C PRO A 85 5.84 -16.16 -5.93
N ALA A 86 5.25 -16.02 -7.12
CA ALA A 86 5.76 -16.66 -8.33
C ALA A 86 6.99 -15.96 -8.91
N ASP A 87 7.03 -14.63 -8.85
CA ASP A 87 8.08 -13.81 -9.49
C ASP A 87 8.70 -12.76 -8.56
N GLY A 88 8.16 -12.60 -7.35
CA GLY A 88 8.65 -11.65 -6.36
C GLY A 88 8.29 -10.19 -6.63
N VAL A 89 7.46 -9.91 -7.65
CA VAL A 89 7.07 -8.55 -8.03
C VAL A 89 5.85 -8.11 -7.22
N PHE A 90 5.88 -6.87 -6.72
CA PHE A 90 4.80 -6.32 -5.91
C PHE A 90 3.68 -5.75 -6.78
N SER A 91 2.43 -5.85 -6.34
CA SER A 91 1.29 -5.22 -7.02
C SER A 91 0.23 -4.78 -6.02
N ALA A 92 -0.59 -3.78 -6.40
CA ALA A 92 -1.70 -3.35 -5.59
C ALA A 92 -2.80 -4.42 -5.58
N PRO A 93 -3.15 -5.03 -4.43
CA PRO A 93 -4.17 -6.05 -4.35
C PRO A 93 -5.57 -5.43 -4.35
N THR A 94 -6.57 -6.24 -4.69
CA THR A 94 -7.95 -5.93 -4.27
C THR A 94 -8.11 -6.18 -2.77
N ILE A 95 -9.14 -5.61 -2.16
CA ILE A 95 -9.46 -5.85 -0.75
C ILE A 95 -9.66 -7.35 -0.47
N ALA A 96 -10.38 -8.06 -1.35
CA ALA A 96 -10.58 -9.49 -1.22
C ALA A 96 -9.26 -10.26 -1.27
N ARG A 97 -8.36 -9.92 -2.21
CA ARG A 97 -7.06 -10.58 -2.30
C ARG A 97 -6.15 -10.25 -1.12
N LEU A 98 -6.26 -9.06 -0.54
CA LEU A 98 -5.56 -8.72 0.71
C LEU A 98 -6.08 -9.53 1.89
N ALA A 99 -7.40 -9.68 2.02
CA ALA A 99 -8.02 -10.51 3.05
C ALA A 99 -7.73 -12.02 2.85
N GLU A 100 -7.53 -12.48 1.63
CA GLU A 100 -7.12 -13.87 1.36
C GLU A 100 -5.64 -14.11 1.66
N ALA A 101 -4.78 -13.14 1.35
CA ALA A 101 -3.33 -13.29 1.44
C ALA A 101 -2.76 -13.10 2.85
N ARG A 102 -3.57 -12.59 3.79
CA ARG A 102 -3.14 -12.26 5.14
C ARG A 102 -4.10 -12.81 6.16
N GLU A 103 -3.59 -13.19 7.32
CA GLU A 103 -4.42 -13.59 8.44
C GLU A 103 -4.91 -12.35 9.20
N ALA A 104 -6.03 -12.49 9.90
CA ALA A 104 -6.61 -11.40 10.67
C ALA A 104 -5.64 -10.81 11.72
N ALA A 105 -4.81 -11.66 12.33
CA ALA A 105 -3.80 -11.22 13.29
C ALA A 105 -2.72 -10.34 12.65
N ALA A 106 -2.26 -10.69 11.44
CA ALA A 106 -1.29 -9.90 10.70
C ALA A 106 -1.88 -8.55 10.27
N LEU A 107 -3.12 -8.54 9.77
CA LEU A 107 -3.82 -7.30 9.42
C LEU A 107 -4.01 -6.37 10.63
N LEU A 108 -4.32 -6.92 11.80
CA LEU A 108 -4.39 -6.15 13.04
C LEU A 108 -3.03 -5.55 13.42
N GLY A 109 -1.94 -6.31 13.28
CA GLY A 109 -0.58 -5.82 13.48
C GLY A 109 -0.26 -4.64 12.55
N TYR A 110 -0.49 -4.79 11.25
CA TYR A 110 -0.24 -3.71 10.30
C TYR A 110 -1.08 -2.47 10.56
N LEU A 111 -2.32 -2.63 11.02
CA LEU A 111 -3.18 -1.51 11.41
C LEU A 111 -2.64 -0.79 12.65
N ALA A 112 -2.12 -1.53 13.64
CA ALA A 112 -1.48 -0.95 14.82
C ALA A 112 -0.22 -0.17 14.44
N ASP A 113 0.66 -0.75 13.63
CA ASP A 113 1.89 -0.09 13.14
C ASP A 113 1.56 1.16 12.32
N ALA A 114 0.52 1.08 11.48
CA ALA A 114 0.02 2.21 10.70
C ALA A 114 -0.50 3.33 11.60
N ASP A 115 -1.31 3.01 12.62
CA ASP A 115 -1.87 3.99 13.54
C ASP A 115 -0.77 4.63 14.41
N GLU A 116 0.24 3.87 14.85
CA GLU A 116 1.42 4.38 15.57
C GLU A 116 2.22 5.37 14.71
N LEU A 117 2.54 4.99 13.46
CA LEU A 117 3.26 5.87 12.54
C LEU A 117 2.47 7.14 12.24
N ILE A 118 1.16 7.02 11.98
CA ILE A 118 0.28 8.16 11.72
C ILE A 118 0.30 9.11 12.92
N ALA A 119 0.13 8.60 14.14
CA ALA A 119 0.14 9.41 15.35
C ALA A 119 1.50 10.10 15.58
N ALA A 120 2.60 9.39 15.37
CA ALA A 120 3.95 9.93 15.52
C ALA A 120 4.28 11.02 14.48
N VAL A 121 3.73 10.93 13.26
CA VAL A 121 4.07 11.84 12.16
C VAL A 121 3.10 13.02 12.05
N LEU A 122 1.80 12.76 12.17
CA LEU A 122 0.73 13.72 11.93
C LEU A 122 0.10 14.25 13.23
N GLY A 123 0.47 13.68 14.38
CA GLY A 123 -0.17 13.94 15.66
C GLY A 123 -1.41 13.05 15.88
N PRO A 124 -1.94 13.01 17.12
CA PRO A 124 -3.15 12.24 17.42
C PRO A 124 -4.31 12.72 16.55
N ARG A 125 -5.00 11.77 15.90
CA ARG A 125 -6.26 12.07 15.23
C ARG A 125 -7.24 12.58 16.28
N PRO A 126 -7.98 13.68 16.02
CA PRO A 126 -9.09 14.04 16.90
C PRO A 126 -10.05 12.86 16.94
N ASP A 127 -10.33 12.35 18.13
CA ASP A 127 -11.27 11.25 18.34
C ASP A 127 -12.60 11.62 17.67
N ALA A 128 -13.03 10.82 16.70
CA ALA A 128 -14.37 10.90 16.14
C ALA A 128 -15.36 10.29 17.15
N THR A 129 -15.47 10.92 18.31
CA THR A 129 -16.54 10.67 19.28
C THR A 129 -17.05 12.03 19.76
N SER A 130 -18.11 12.48 19.12
CA SER A 130 -19.06 13.46 19.64
C SER A 130 -20.45 13.02 19.21
#